data_AF-A0A0S8HJZ0-F1
#
_entry.id   AF-A0A0S8HJZ0-F1
#
_cell.length_a   1.000
_cell.length_b   1.000
_cell.length_c   1.000
_cell.angle_alpha   90.00
_cell.angle_beta   90.00
_cell.angle_gamma   90.00
#
_symmetry.space_group_name_H-M   'P 1'
#
loop_
_entity.id
_entity.type
_entity.pdbx_description
1 polymer ?
#
loop_
_entity_poly.entity_id
_entity_poly.type
_entity_poly.pdbx_seq_one_letter_code
_entity_poly.pdbx_strand_id
1 'polypeptide(L)'
;MKTREAVVAGSFYPGTKKEIDNLLDRIYSNEKQQIRTELASRNLIGAVVPHAGYIYSAYEAVHVFEILKKSPVQYDTFFIINPNHTGYGKEIEVDDNERWGTPLGYVETDTDFKRHLDLPVSDMAQLREHS
;
A
#
# COMPACT_ATOMS: atom_id res chain seq x y z
N MET A 1 -10.54 -5.08 -17.24
CA MET A 1 -10.46 -4.14 -16.11
C MET A 1 -9.32 -3.18 -16.35
N LYS A 2 -9.58 -1.88 -16.27
CA LYS A 2 -8.56 -0.82 -16.35
C LYS A 2 -7.56 -1.01 -15.20
N THR A 3 -6.26 -1.06 -15.51
CA THR A 3 -5.21 -1.51 -14.58
C THR A 3 -4.10 -0.48 -14.46
N ARG A 4 -3.73 -0.13 -13.22
CA ARG A 4 -2.49 0.59 -12.91
C ARG A 4 -1.36 -0.41 -12.72
N GLU A 5 -0.35 -0.38 -13.58
CA GLU A 5 0.83 -1.25 -13.44
C GLU A 5 1.84 -0.69 -12.43
N ALA A 6 2.63 -1.58 -11.82
CA ALA A 6 3.62 -1.22 -10.82
C ALA A 6 4.86 -0.54 -11.45
N VAL A 7 4.85 0.78 -11.55
CA VAL A 7 5.87 1.56 -12.29
C VAL A 7 7.23 1.67 -11.59
N VAL A 8 7.30 1.38 -10.28
CA VAL A 8 8.55 1.41 -9.49
C VAL A 8 9.03 0.02 -9.05
N ALA A 9 8.41 -1.05 -9.57
CA ALA A 9 8.91 -2.41 -9.37
C ALA A 9 10.28 -2.58 -10.05
N GLY A 10 11.23 -3.20 -9.35
CA GLY A 10 12.62 -3.32 -9.78
C GLY A 10 13.51 -2.10 -9.44
N SER A 11 12.94 -1.01 -8.90
CA SER A 11 13.71 0.17 -8.45
C SER A 11 13.50 0.45 -6.96
N PHE A 12 12.26 0.68 -6.52
CA PHE A 12 11.94 0.96 -5.12
C PHE A 12 11.84 -0.31 -4.28
N TYR A 13 11.41 -1.40 -4.90
CA TYR A 13 11.31 -2.73 -4.33
C TYR A 13 11.61 -3.77 -5.41
N PRO A 14 11.93 -5.03 -5.05
CA PRO A 14 12.26 -6.06 -6.05
C PRO A 14 11.15 -6.28 -7.09
N GLY A 15 11.55 -6.65 -8.30
CA GLY A 15 10.64 -6.77 -9.45
C GLY A 15 9.81 -8.05 -9.49
N THR A 16 10.14 -9.05 -8.66
CA THR A 16 9.49 -10.35 -8.68
C THR A 16 8.94 -10.75 -7.31
N LYS A 17 7.86 -11.56 -7.30
CA LYS A 17 7.28 -12.11 -6.08
C LYS A 17 8.32 -12.77 -5.17
N LYS A 18 9.15 -13.65 -5.74
CA LYS A 18 10.15 -14.42 -4.99
C LYS A 18 11.15 -13.51 -4.28
N GLU A 19 11.61 -12.46 -4.95
CA GLU A 19 12.56 -11.52 -4.35
C GLU A 19 11.91 -10.66 -3.28
N ILE A 20 10.64 -10.27 -3.47
CA ILE A 20 9.85 -9.56 -2.44
C ILE A 20 9.69 -10.43 -1.21
N ASP A 21 9.23 -11.68 -1.36
CA ASP A 21 9.03 -12.62 -0.25
C ASP A 21 10.34 -12.79 0.54
N ASN A 22 11.46 -13.07 -0.15
CA ASN A 22 12.76 -13.22 0.50
C ASN A 22 13.21 -11.96 1.26
N LEU A 23 12.97 -10.77 0.69
CA LEU A 23 13.31 -9.50 1.33
C LEU A 23 12.47 -9.27 2.58
N LEU A 24 11.15 -9.45 2.49
CA LEU A 24 10.22 -9.25 3.60
C LEU A 24 10.44 -10.29 4.70
N ASP A 25 10.72 -11.55 4.38
CA ASP A 25 11.05 -12.59 5.37
C ASP A 25 12.30 -12.24 6.16
N ARG A 26 13.33 -11.71 5.49
CA ARG A 26 14.55 -11.25 6.14
C ARG A 26 14.28 -10.06 7.07
N ILE A 27 13.54 -9.06 6.59
CA ILE A 27 13.18 -7.88 7.38
C ILE A 27 12.35 -8.30 8.60
N TYR A 28 11.29 -9.09 8.40
CA TYR A 28 10.47 -9.61 9.48
C TYR A 28 11.31 -10.39 10.50
N SER A 29 12.24 -11.23 10.05
CA SER A 29 13.12 -11.98 10.96
C SER A 29 13.96 -11.08 11.87
N ASN A 30 14.39 -9.93 11.37
CA ASN A 30 15.14 -8.93 12.12
C ASN A 30 14.24 -8.13 13.08
N GLU A 31 13.02 -7.83 12.67
CA GLU A 31 12.13 -6.90 13.39
C GLU A 31 11.16 -7.60 14.36
N LYS A 32 10.84 -8.88 14.16
CA LYS A 32 9.72 -9.57 14.86
C LYS A 32 9.71 -9.46 16.38
N GLN A 33 10.86 -9.32 17.03
CA GLN A 33 10.97 -9.19 18.49
C GLN A 33 10.59 -7.78 19.00
N GLN A 34 10.64 -6.78 18.12
CA GLN A 34 10.33 -5.38 18.42
C GLN A 34 8.87 -5.03 18.06
N ILE A 35 8.19 -5.89 17.29
CA ILE A 35 6.81 -5.66 16.87
C ILE A 35 5.86 -5.76 18.06
N ARG A 36 5.16 -4.66 18.31
CA ARG A 36 4.17 -4.50 19.39
C ARG A 36 2.83 -5.16 19.07
N THR A 37 2.85 -6.48 18.96
CA THR A 37 1.68 -7.27 18.55
C THR A 37 0.46 -7.14 19.49
N GLU A 38 0.66 -6.71 20.73
CA GLU A 38 -0.44 -6.44 21.67
C GLU A 38 -1.37 -5.32 21.20
N LEU A 39 -0.87 -4.41 20.34
CA LEU A 39 -1.67 -3.34 19.75
C LEU A 39 -2.75 -3.85 18.81
N ALA A 40 -2.63 -5.08 18.29
CA ALA A 40 -3.61 -5.69 17.40
C ALA A 40 -4.99 -5.86 18.04
N SER A 41 -5.05 -5.95 19.37
CA SER A 41 -6.30 -6.03 20.15
C SER A 41 -7.07 -4.71 20.24
N ARG A 42 -6.44 -3.59 19.85
CA ARG A 42 -7.08 -2.27 19.88
C ARG A 42 -7.98 -2.09 18.67
N ASN A 43 -8.86 -1.09 18.74
CA ASN A 43 -9.60 -0.62 17.58
C ASN A 43 -8.65 0.13 16.63
N LEU A 44 -8.14 -0.56 15.60
CA LEU A 44 -7.27 0.03 14.60
C LEU A 44 -8.13 0.71 13.52
N ILE A 45 -8.03 2.03 13.42
CA ILE A 45 -8.75 2.82 12.41
C ILE A 45 -7.85 3.31 11.28
N GLY A 46 -6.53 3.08 11.38
CA GLY A 46 -5.54 3.51 10.41
C GLY A 46 -4.12 3.43 10.95
N ALA A 47 -3.16 3.67 10.07
CA ALA A 47 -1.74 3.75 10.39
C ALA A 47 -1.03 4.69 9.41
N VAL A 48 0.17 5.12 9.78
CA VAL A 48 1.07 5.88 8.91
C VAL A 48 2.30 5.02 8.67
N VAL A 49 2.66 4.82 7.41
CA VAL A 49 3.84 4.05 7.00
C VAL A 49 4.71 4.88 6.06
N PRO A 50 6.04 4.71 6.10
CA PRO A 50 6.94 5.33 5.13
C PRO A 50 6.79 4.70 3.74
N HIS A 51 7.01 5.50 2.68
CA HIS A 51 6.91 5.07 1.28
C HIS A 51 8.25 5.14 0.50
N ALA A 52 9.38 5.29 1.19
CA ALA A 52 10.68 5.16 0.53
C ALA A 52 10.93 3.72 0.04
N GLY A 53 11.99 3.49 -0.74
CA GLY A 53 12.34 2.14 -1.19
C GLY A 53 12.50 1.14 -0.03
N TYR A 54 12.11 -0.11 -0.25
CA TYR A 54 11.95 -1.13 0.80
C TYR A 54 13.22 -1.36 1.63
N ILE A 55 14.40 -1.21 1.03
CA ILE A 55 15.68 -1.35 1.75
C ILE A 55 15.86 -0.33 2.88
N TYR A 56 15.11 0.78 2.85
CA TYR A 56 15.14 1.85 3.84
C TYR A 56 13.89 1.85 4.74
N SER A 57 12.71 1.71 4.14
CA SER A 57 11.42 1.97 4.81
C SER A 57 10.77 0.73 5.41
N ALA A 58 11.01 -0.46 4.84
CA ALA A 58 10.22 -1.64 5.16
C ALA A 58 10.49 -2.18 6.57
N TYR A 59 11.64 -1.87 7.16
CA TYR A 59 11.95 -2.19 8.57
C TYR A 59 10.99 -1.51 9.54
N GLU A 60 10.46 -0.33 9.20
CA GLU A 60 9.44 0.34 10.01
C GLU A 60 8.03 -0.12 9.59
N ALA A 61 7.78 -0.21 8.29
CA ALA A 61 6.45 -0.56 7.76
C ALA A 61 5.99 -1.97 8.19
N VAL A 62 6.92 -2.94 8.34
CA VAL A 62 6.60 -4.32 8.74
C VAL A 62 5.89 -4.38 10.11
N HIS A 63 6.18 -3.46 11.02
CA HIS A 63 5.53 -3.40 12.34
C HIS A 63 4.03 -3.16 12.19
N VAL A 64 3.64 -2.18 11.37
CA VAL A 64 2.25 -1.84 11.11
C VAL A 64 1.51 -3.01 10.47
N PHE A 65 2.08 -3.60 9.41
CA PHE A 65 1.40 -4.68 8.69
C PHE A 65 1.26 -5.95 9.52
N GLU A 66 2.23 -6.29 10.37
CA GLU A 66 2.12 -7.44 11.27
C GLU A 66 1.14 -7.21 12.43
N ILE A 67 1.02 -5.96 12.92
CA ILE A 67 -0.04 -5.59 13.89
C ILE A 67 -1.42 -5.71 13.23
N LEU A 68 -1.58 -5.16 12.02
CA LEU A 68 -2.84 -5.21 11.27
C LEU A 68 -3.26 -6.65 10.96
N LYS A 69 -2.32 -7.50 10.54
CA LYS A 69 -2.54 -8.94 10.27
C LYS A 69 -3.03 -9.72 11.48
N LYS A 70 -2.67 -9.29 12.70
CA LYS A 70 -3.11 -9.90 13.96
C LYS A 70 -4.41 -9.30 14.49
N SER A 71 -4.94 -8.26 13.85
CA SER A 71 -6.20 -7.64 14.26
C SER A 71 -7.33 -8.65 14.14
N PRO A 72 -8.25 -8.73 15.12
CA PRO A 72 -9.43 -9.59 15.03
C PRO A 72 -10.50 -9.02 14.09
N VAL A 73 -10.33 -7.79 13.62
CA VAL A 73 -11.25 -7.09 12.73
C VAL A 73 -10.98 -7.52 11.30
N GLN A 74 -12.05 -7.87 10.57
CA GLN A 74 -12.01 -8.02 9.13
C GLN A 74 -12.32 -6.67 8.48
N TYR A 75 -11.40 -6.17 7.67
CA TYR A 75 -11.57 -4.93 6.92
C TYR A 75 -11.94 -5.27 5.48
N ASP A 76 -13.01 -4.65 4.98
CA ASP A 76 -13.47 -4.83 3.61
C ASP A 76 -12.77 -3.88 2.63
N THR A 77 -12.49 -2.64 3.08
CA THR A 77 -11.91 -1.58 2.24
C THR A 77 -10.81 -0.85 3.00
N PHE A 78 -9.66 -0.65 2.34
CA PHE A 78 -8.56 0.16 2.83
C PHE A 78 -8.43 1.46 2.03
N PHE A 79 -8.34 2.59 2.72
CA PHE A 79 -7.97 3.86 2.12
C PHE A 79 -6.45 4.04 2.21
N ILE A 80 -5.80 4.21 1.05
CA ILE A 80 -4.40 4.63 0.98
C ILE A 80 -4.41 6.09 0.52
N ILE A 81 -3.91 6.96 1.38
CA ILE A 81 -3.87 8.41 1.17
C ILE A 81 -2.41 8.81 1.15
N ASN A 82 -1.98 9.40 0.04
CA ASN A 82 -0.59 9.71 -0.21
C ASN A 82 -0.44 11.13 -0.80
N PRO A 83 0.71 11.79 -0.59
CA PRO A 83 0.99 13.06 -1.25
C PRO A 83 1.18 12.84 -2.76
N ASN A 84 0.96 13.89 -3.53
CA ASN A 84 1.23 13.89 -4.96
C ASN A 84 2.60 14.53 -5.24
N HIS A 85 3.60 13.70 -5.55
CA HIS A 85 4.96 14.14 -5.89
C HIS A 85 5.09 14.57 -7.36
N THR A 86 4.16 14.13 -8.22
CA THR A 86 4.22 14.42 -9.66
C THR A 86 3.68 15.80 -10.01
N GLY A 87 2.77 16.33 -9.19
CA GLY A 87 2.06 17.59 -9.45
C GLY A 87 1.01 17.51 -10.56
N TYR A 88 0.74 16.32 -11.13
CA TYR A 88 -0.34 16.11 -12.09
C TYR A 88 -1.67 15.86 -11.37
N GLY A 89 -2.79 16.24 -11.98
CA GLY A 89 -4.12 16.01 -11.41
C GLY A 89 -4.63 17.17 -10.56
N LYS A 90 -5.65 16.91 -9.73
CA LYS A 90 -6.28 17.88 -8.83
C LYS A 90 -5.68 17.82 -7.42
N GLU A 91 -6.10 18.74 -6.55
CA GLU A 91 -5.67 18.83 -5.16
C GLU A 91 -5.98 17.54 -4.36
N ILE A 92 -7.17 16.97 -4.58
CA ILE A 92 -7.58 15.66 -4.09
C ILE A 92 -8.25 14.94 -5.26
N GLU A 93 -7.82 13.71 -5.54
CA GLU A 93 -8.42 12.84 -6.54
C GLU A 93 -8.29 11.37 -6.18
N VAL A 94 -9.19 10.58 -6.74
CA VAL A 94 -9.27 9.14 -6.56
C VAL A 94 -8.83 8.45 -7.85
N ASP A 95 -8.08 7.36 -7.72
CA ASP A 95 -7.63 6.58 -8.87
C ASP A 95 -8.82 5.98 -9.65
N ASP A 96 -8.87 6.27 -10.94
CA ASP A 96 -9.87 5.75 -11.88
C ASP A 96 -9.61 4.30 -12.31
N ASN A 97 -8.44 3.72 -11.99
CA ASN A 97 -8.16 2.31 -12.30
C ASN A 97 -9.03 1.36 -11.48
N GLU A 98 -9.49 0.25 -12.09
CA GLU A 98 -10.33 -0.75 -11.41
C GLU A 98 -9.52 -1.72 -10.56
N ARG A 99 -8.23 -1.88 -10.87
CA ARG A 99 -7.29 -2.72 -10.12
C ARG A 99 -5.86 -2.20 -10.21
N TRP A 100 -5.04 -2.60 -9.25
CA TRP A 100 -3.60 -2.31 -9.21
C TRP A 100 -2.81 -3.60 -9.42
N GLY A 101 -1.88 -3.56 -10.37
CA GLY A 101 -0.91 -4.62 -10.62
C GLY A 101 0.28 -4.47 -9.69
N THR A 102 0.70 -5.58 -9.08
CA THR A 102 1.91 -5.68 -8.26
C THR A 102 2.68 -6.93 -8.66
N PRO A 103 3.97 -7.07 -8.30
CA PRO A 103 4.67 -8.33 -8.49
C PRO A 103 4.07 -9.51 -7.68
N LEU A 104 3.20 -9.24 -6.69
CA LEU A 104 2.50 -10.26 -5.90
C LEU A 104 1.16 -10.68 -6.53
N GLY A 105 0.68 -9.97 -7.55
CA GLY A 105 -0.63 -10.18 -8.16
C GLY A 105 -1.42 -8.88 -8.31
N TYR A 106 -2.70 -9.01 -8.64
CA TYR A 106 -3.61 -7.88 -8.80
C TYR A 106 -4.43 -7.67 -7.53
N VAL A 107 -4.67 -6.41 -7.18
CA VAL A 107 -5.56 -6.00 -6.10
C VAL A 107 -6.69 -5.18 -6.71
N GLU A 108 -7.94 -5.57 -6.47
CA GLU A 108 -9.10 -4.82 -6.94
C GLU A 108 -9.29 -3.55 -6.12
N THR A 109 -9.65 -2.45 -6.79
CA THR A 109 -10.08 -1.23 -6.11
C THR A 109 -11.58 -1.32 -5.82
N ASP A 110 -12.02 -0.70 -4.73
CA ASP A 110 -13.43 -0.65 -4.37
C ASP A 110 -14.20 0.33 -5.27
N THR A 111 -14.53 -0.12 -6.48
CA THR A 111 -15.21 0.72 -7.48
C THR A 111 -16.58 1.19 -7.02
N ASP A 112 -17.27 0.42 -6.18
CA ASP A 112 -18.56 0.83 -5.64
C ASP A 112 -18.40 1.99 -4.67
N PHE A 113 -17.47 1.88 -3.71
CA PHE A 113 -17.18 2.97 -2.77
C PHE A 113 -16.67 4.21 -3.50
N LYS A 114 -15.78 4.05 -4.49
CA LYS A 114 -15.26 5.17 -5.30
C LYS A 114 -16.37 6.01 -5.94
N ARG A 115 -17.44 5.38 -6.45
CA ARG A 115 -18.58 6.09 -7.05
C ARG A 115 -19.36 6.94 -6.04
N HIS A 116 -19.28 6.60 -4.76
CA HIS A 116 -19.97 7.31 -3.68
C HIS A 116 -19.12 8.39 -3.00
N LEU A 117 -17.82 8.51 -3.31
CA LEU A 117 -16.91 9.45 -2.64
C LEU A 117 -17.12 10.92 -3.04
N ASP A 118 -17.86 11.21 -4.11
CA ASP A 118 -18.03 12.57 -4.69
C ASP A 118 -16.70 13.33 -4.84
N LEU A 119 -15.64 12.59 -5.15
CA LEU A 119 -14.31 13.11 -5.40
C LEU A 119 -14.00 13.06 -6.89
N PRO A 120 -13.15 13.98 -7.39
CA PRO A 120 -12.62 13.87 -8.74
C PRO A 120 -11.92 12.54 -8.96
N VAL A 121 -12.15 11.93 -10.13
CA VAL A 121 -11.47 10.69 -10.54
C VAL A 121 -10.53 10.97 -11.70
N SER A 122 -9.32 10.43 -11.62
CA SER A 122 -8.34 10.44 -12.71
C SER A 122 -7.32 9.33 -12.52
N ASP A 123 -6.74 8.86 -13.61
CA ASP A 123 -5.57 7.97 -13.60
C ASP A 123 -4.25 8.74 -13.82
N MET A 124 -4.31 10.04 -14.12
CA MET A 124 -3.15 10.83 -14.51
C MET A 124 -2.18 11.10 -13.36
N ALA A 125 -2.65 11.49 -12.16
CA ALA A 125 -1.73 11.69 -11.04
C ALA A 125 -1.09 10.37 -10.61
N GLN A 126 -1.83 9.26 -10.72
CA GLN A 126 -1.41 7.96 -10.23
C GLN A 126 -0.48 7.23 -11.21
N LEU A 127 -0.41 7.66 -12.46
CA LEU A 127 0.32 6.97 -13.53
C LEU A 127 1.82 6.79 -13.23
N ARG A 128 2.44 7.77 -12.57
CA ARG A 128 3.88 7.76 -12.22
C ARG A 128 4.15 8.03 -10.74
N GLU A 129 3.09 8.18 -9.95
CA GLU A 129 3.19 8.34 -8.50
C GLU A 129 3.60 7.01 -7.85
N HIS A 130 4.38 7.10 -6.77
CA HIS A 130 4.99 5.96 -6.09
C HIS A 130 4.60 5.84 -4.62
N SER A 131 4.03 6.90 -4.05
CA SER A 131 3.60 6.94 -2.65
C SER A 131 2.27 6.26 -2.40
#